data_AF-A0A292PMN0-F1
#
_entry.id   AF-A0A292PMN0-F1
#
_cell.length_a   1.000
_cell.length_b   1.000
_cell.length_c   1.000
_cell.angle_alpha   90.00
_cell.angle_beta   90.00
_cell.angle_gamma   90.00
#
_symmetry.space_group_name_H-M   'P 1'
#
loop_
_entity.id
_entity.type
_entity.pdbx_description
1 polymer ?
#
loop_
_entity_poly.entity_id
_entity_poly.type
_entity_poly.pdbx_seq_one_letter_code
_entity_poly.pdbx_strand_id
1 'polypeptide(L)' 'PRIVLPPIKRGSHIILDSCTPTRSIKCWVVPKSLGKLEYRDARKSGRGNLWALGAKARASRNK' A
#
# COMPACT_ATOMS: atom_id res chain seq x y z
N PRO A 1 5.86 2.55 -8.34
CA PRO A 1 4.99 3.27 -7.37
C PRO A 1 5.75 3.45 -6.05
N ARG A 2 5.91 4.70 -5.58
CA ARG A 2 6.64 4.97 -4.34
C ARG A 2 5.69 5.21 -3.19
N ILE A 3 6.00 4.64 -2.03
CA ILE A 3 5.20 4.84 -0.82
C ILE A 3 5.44 6.25 -0.27
N VAL A 4 4.35 6.99 -0.06
CA VAL A 4 4.37 8.39 0.37
C VAL A 4 4.25 8.50 1.89
N LEU A 5 3.38 7.70 2.50
CA LEU A 5 3.15 7.68 3.94
C LEU A 5 3.49 6.31 4.53
N PRO A 6 3.87 6.25 5.83
CA PRO A 6 4.04 4.97 6.51
C PRO A 6 2.75 4.14 6.44
N PRO A 7 2.87 2.82 6.27
CA PRO A 7 1.71 1.93 6.17
C PRO A 7 0.93 1.87 7.49
N ILE A 8 -0.39 1.90 7.39
CA ILE A 8 -1.31 1.80 8.53
C ILE A 8 -1.80 0.36 8.64
N LYS A 9 -1.53 -0.29 9.78
CA LYS A 9 -1.97 -1.66 10.05
C LYS A 9 -3.36 -1.66 10.68
N ARG A 10 -4.36 -2.23 9.98
CA ARG A 10 -5.75 -2.39 10.43
C ARG A 10 -6.07 -3.87 10.70
N GLY A 11 -5.27 -4.52 11.54
CA GLY A 11 -5.44 -5.92 11.93
C GLY A 11 -5.28 -6.94 10.78
N SER A 12 -6.32 -7.13 9.98
CA SER A 12 -6.40 -8.08 8.86
C SER A 12 -5.85 -7.54 7.55
N HIS A 13 -5.68 -6.23 7.41
CA HIS A 13 -5.15 -5.59 6.22
C HIS A 13 -4.22 -4.42 6.56
N ILE A 14 -3.43 -4.01 5.58
CA ILE A 14 -2.52 -2.87 5.65
C ILE A 14 -2.95 -1.87 4.59
N ILE A 15 -2.99 -0.60 4.97
CA ILE A 15 -3.28 0.50 4.07
C ILE A 15 -1.95 1.21 3.79
N LEU A 16 -1.59 1.32 2.52
CA LEU A 16 -0.37 1.99 2.09
C LEU A 16 -0.70 3.05 1.04
N ASP A 17 -0.17 4.25 1.22
CA ASP A 17 -0.36 5.35 0.29
C ASP A 17 0.77 5.35 -0.73
N SER A 18 0.44 5.09 -1.98
CA SER A 18 1.42 5.00 -3.06
C SER A 18 1.18 6.09 -4.11
N CYS A 19 2.25 6.79 -4.47
CA CYS A 19 2.29 7.68 -5.61
C CYS A 19 2.47 6.85 -6.88
N THR A 20 1.45 6.87 -7.73
CA THR A 20 1.48 6.25 -9.06
C THR A 20 2.09 7.21 -10.09
N PRO A 21 2.72 6.70 -11.16
CA PRO A 21 3.31 7.54 -12.23
C PRO A 21 2.28 8.47 -12.88
N THR A 22 0.98 8.15 -12.77
CA THR A 22 -0.16 9.01 -13.15
C THR A 22 -0.36 10.22 -12.22
N ARG A 23 0.70 10.71 -11.56
CA ARG A 23 0.76 11.89 -10.67
C ARG A 23 -0.38 11.98 -9.64
N SER A 24 -0.83 10.83 -9.15
CA SER A 24 -1.95 10.70 -8.22
C SER A 24 -1.53 9.82 -7.03
N ILE A 25 -2.02 10.19 -5.85
CA ILE A 25 -1.83 9.39 -4.63
C ILE A 25 -3.03 8.46 -4.51
N LYS A 26 -2.74 7.17 -4.42
CA LYS A 26 -3.75 6.13 -4.21
C LYS A 26 -3.53 5.47 -2.86
N CYS A 27 -4.62 5.23 -2.14
CA CYS A 27 -4.65 4.36 -0.97
C CYS A 27 -4.79 2.92 -1.45
N TRP A 28 -3.81 2.08 -1.13
CA TRP A 28 -3.76 0.68 -1.52
C TRP A 28 -4.06 -0.17 -0.29
N VAL A 29 -4.96 -1.12 -0.43
CA VAL A 29 -5.33 -2.04 0.65
C VAL A 29 -4.75 -3.42 0.35
N VAL A 30 -3.85 -3.86 1.23
CA VAL A 30 -3.21 -5.17 1.20
C VAL A 30 -3.78 -6.04 2.31
N PRO A 31 -4.79 -6.88 2.03
CA PRO A 31 -5.31 -7.82 3.01
C PRO A 31 -4.38 -9.03 3.18
N LYS A 32 -4.45 -9.69 4.34
CA LYS A 32 -3.76 -10.99 4.55
C LYS A 32 -4.14 -12.05 3.52
N SER A 33 -5.36 -11.97 2.98
CA SER A 33 -5.86 -12.87 1.95
C SER A 33 -5.17 -12.68 0.59
N LEU A 34 -4.46 -11.56 0.36
CA LEU A 34 -3.71 -11.33 -0.87
C LEU A 34 -2.46 -12.23 -0.92
N GLY A 35 -1.84 -12.45 0.24
CA GLY A 35 -0.66 -13.28 0.38
C GLY A 35 0.09 -13.00 1.67
N LYS A 36 0.76 -14.02 2.22
CA LYS A 36 1.58 -13.88 3.43
C LYS A 36 2.81 -13.00 3.18
N LEU A 37 3.45 -13.14 2.00
CA LEU A 37 4.61 -12.33 1.59
C LEU A 37 4.21 -10.87 1.44
N GLU A 38 3.21 -10.63 0.60
CA GLU A 38 2.57 -9.32 0.38
C GLU A 38 2.26 -8.57 1.67
N TYR A 39 1.57 -9.24 2.59
CA TYR A 39 1.20 -8.63 3.85
C TYR A 39 2.41 -8.31 4.72
N ARG A 40 3.44 -9.17 4.74
CA ARG A 40 4.67 -8.93 5.52
C ARG A 40 5.49 -7.79 4.91
N ASP A 41 5.61 -7.73 3.61
CA ASP A 41 6.36 -6.69 2.90
C ASP A 41 5.65 -5.36 2.98
N ALA A 42 4.33 -5.32 2.79
CA ALA A 42 3.52 -4.12 2.99
C ALA A 42 3.67 -3.56 4.41
N ARG A 43 3.78 -4.44 5.42
CA ARG A 43 3.95 -4.04 6.83
C ARG A 43 5.33 -3.45 7.09
N LYS A 44 6.37 -4.02 6.48
CA LYS A 44 7.76 -3.60 6.65
C LYS A 44 8.16 -2.45 5.72
N SER A 45 7.30 -2.11 4.77
CA SER A 45 7.57 -1.03 3.82
C SER A 45 7.56 0.32 4.51
N GLY A 46 8.52 1.18 4.14
CA GLY A 46 8.63 2.56 4.63
C GLY A 46 8.36 3.58 3.54
N ARG A 47 8.43 4.86 3.92
CA ARG A 47 8.36 5.98 2.97
C ARG A 47 9.53 5.88 1.98
N GLY A 48 9.24 6.07 0.69
CA GLY A 48 10.24 6.07 -0.39
C GLY A 48 10.49 4.71 -1.03
N ASN A 49 10.06 3.61 -0.39
CA ASN A 49 10.17 2.26 -0.95
C ASN A 49 9.32 2.09 -2.21
N LEU A 50 9.82 1.29 -3.15
CA LEU A 50 9.08 0.87 -4.34
C LEU A 50 8.14 -0.28 -3.98
N TRP A 51 6.86 -0.12 -4.27
CA TRP A 51 5.84 -1.15 -4.11
C TRP A 51 5.39 -1.66 -5.48
N ALA A 52 5.71 -2.91 -5.80
CA ALA A 52 5.43 -3.52 -7.11
C ALA A 52 4.40 -4.64 -7.08
N LEU A 53 4.12 -5.20 -5.89
CA LEU A 53 3.42 -6.46 -5.75
C LEU A 53 1.88 -6.37 -5.83
N GLY A 54 1.35 -5.16 -6.03
CA GLY A 54 -0.08 -4.94 -6.23
C GLY A 54 -0.86 -4.73 -4.93
N ALA A 55 -2.17 -4.57 -5.05
CA ALA A 55 -3.10 -4.47 -3.93
C ALA A 55 -4.47 -4.96 -4.37
N LYS A 56 -5.28 -5.46 -3.43
CA LYS A 56 -6.62 -5.96 -3.73
C LYS A 56 -7.58 -4.80 -4.06
N ALA A 57 -7.46 -3.69 -3.34
CA ALA A 57 -8.25 -2.49 -3.59
C ALA A 57 -7.34 -1.26 -3.69
N ARG A 58 -7.72 -0.34 -4.58
CA ARG A 58 -7.06 0.93 -4.83
C ARG A 58 -8.13 2.02 -4.79
N ALA A 59 -8.07 2.89 -3.79
CA ALA A 59 -8.93 4.06 -3.70
C ALA A 59 -8.11 5.32 -4.01
N SER A 60 -8.72 6.32 -4.64
CA SER A 60 -8.13 7.66 -4.61
C SER A 60 -8.16 8.18 -3.18
N ARG A 61 -7.08 8.81 -2.75
CA ARG A 61 -7.11 9.52 -1.48
C ARG A 61 -7.93 10.79 -1.71
N ASN A 62 -9.18 10.80 -1.23
CA ASN A 62 -9.95 12.04 -1.19
C ASN A 62 -9.26 13.00 -0.21
N LYS A 63 -9.10 14.26 -0.62
CA LYS A 63 -8.62 15.32 0.28
C LYS A 63 -9.62 15.56 1.40
#